data_AF-A0A382D067-F1
#
_entry.id   AF-A0A382D067-F1
#
_cell.length_a   1.000
_cell.length_b   1.000
_cell.length_c   1.000
_cell.angle_alpha   90.00
_cell.angle_beta   90.00
_cell.angle_gamma   90.00
#
_symmetry.space_group_name_H-M   'P 1'
#
loop_
_entity.id
_entity.type
_entity.pdbx_description
1 polymer ?
#
loop_
_entity_poly.entity_id
_entity_poly.type
_entity_poly.pdbx_seq_one_letter_code
_entity_poly.pdbx_strand_id
1 'polypeptide(L)' 'MVQATRLHIGAVIKELKDGKKDEELWQEAEKLSGGIESLIFVKYLHLRAESIAKT' A
#
# COMPACT_ATOMS: atom_id res chain seq x y z
N MET A 1 6.56 -14.88 -3.65
CA MET A 1 5.14 -15.28 -3.55
C MET A 1 4.41 -14.11 -2.94
N VAL A 2 3.38 -13.57 -3.60
CA VAL A 2 2.52 -12.50 -3.05
C VAL A 2 1.78 -13.09 -1.84
N GLN A 3 1.94 -12.50 -0.66
CA GLN A 3 1.27 -12.96 0.57
C GLN A 3 0.02 -12.13 0.87
N ALA A 4 -0.08 -10.93 0.30
CA ALA A 4 -1.24 -10.09 0.42
C ALA A 4 -2.48 -10.75 -0.19
N THR A 5 -3.62 -10.53 0.45
CA THR A 5 -4.94 -10.95 -0.04
C THR A 5 -5.84 -9.72 -0.06
N ARG A 6 -7.03 -9.84 -0.66
CA ARG A 6 -8.03 -8.77 -0.63
C ARG A 6 -8.41 -8.32 0.78
N LEU A 7 -8.28 -9.19 1.79
CA LEU A 7 -8.55 -8.84 3.20
C LEU A 7 -7.48 -7.87 3.74
N HIS A 8 -6.21 -8.09 3.39
CA HIS A 8 -5.12 -7.20 3.73
C HIS A 8 -5.32 -5.81 3.09
N ILE A 9 -5.75 -5.76 1.82
CA ILE A 9 -6.12 -4.49 1.17
C ILE A 9 -7.24 -3.78 1.93
N GLY A 10 -8.28 -4.52 2.36
CA GLY A 10 -9.35 -3.99 3.19
C GLY A 10 -8.86 -3.36 4.50
N ALA A 11 -7.86 -3.97 5.14
CA ALA A 11 -7.21 -3.42 6.32
C ALA A 11 -6.47 -2.10 6.01
N VAL A 12 -5.73 -2.03 4.91
CA VAL A 12 -5.06 -0.79 4.47
C VAL A 12 -6.06 0.34 4.22
N ILE A 13 -7.19 0.03 3.57
CA ILE A 13 -8.25 1.03 3.33
C ILE A 13 -8.82 1.55 4.66
N LYS A 14 -8.95 0.68 5.67
CA LYS A 14 -9.36 1.11 7.02
C LYS A 14 -8.31 2.00 7.67
N GLU A 15 -7.02 1.64 7.61
CA GLU A 15 -5.93 2.48 8.12
C GLU A 15 -5.96 3.89 7.52
N LEU A 16 -6.12 3.99 6.19
CA LEU A 16 -6.20 5.27 5.49
C LEU A 16 -7.42 6.10 5.90
N LYS A 17 -8.58 5.47 6.10
CA LYS A 17 -9.78 6.14 6.63
C LYS A 17 -9.58 6.67 8.05
N ASP A 18 -8.76 5.98 8.84
CA ASP A 18 -8.37 6.40 10.19
C ASP A 18 -7.22 7.44 10.16
N GLY A 19 -6.82 7.93 8.98
CA GLY A 19 -5.75 8.91 8.80
C GLY A 19 -4.34 8.32 8.96
N LYS A 20 -4.21 7.00 9.02
CA LYS A 20 -2.92 6.31 9.14
C LYS A 20 -2.39 5.98 7.75
N LYS A 21 -1.27 6.62 7.41
CA LYS A 21 -0.53 6.37 6.18
C LYS A 21 0.95 6.16 6.51
N ASP A 22 1.54 5.15 5.92
CA ASP A 22 2.97 4.91 6.03
C ASP A 22 3.69 5.74 4.96
N GLU A 23 4.38 6.81 5.37
CA GLU A 23 5.04 7.73 4.43
C GLU A 23 6.22 7.09 3.70
N GLU A 24 6.92 6.13 4.32
CA GLU A 24 8.06 5.47 3.68
C GLU A 24 7.57 4.57 2.54
N LEU A 25 6.52 3.79 2.79
CA LEU A 25 5.88 2.97 1.74
C LEU A 25 5.21 3.83 0.67
N TRP A 26 4.73 5.03 1.02
CA TRP A 26 4.18 5.97 0.05
C TRP A 26 5.27 6.47 -0.91
N GLN A 27 6.41 6.90 -0.38
CA GLN A 27 7.55 7.32 -1.20
C GLN A 27 8.10 6.17 -2.06
N GLU A 28 8.08 4.94 -1.56
CA GLU A 28 8.43 3.76 -2.37
C GLU A 28 7.42 3.54 -3.50
N ALA A 29 6.13 3.69 -3.23
CA ALA A 29 5.08 3.61 -4.24
C ALA A 29 5.25 4.68 -5.34
N GLU A 30 5.66 5.90 -4.98
CA GLU A 30 5.98 6.98 -5.93
C GLU A 30 7.12 6.59 -6.87
N LYS A 31 8.24 6.10 -6.31
CA LYS A 31 9.39 5.63 -7.10
C LYS A 31 9.00 4.49 -8.03
N LEU A 32 8.27 3.50 -7.52
CA LEU A 32 7.84 2.36 -8.31
C LEU A 32 6.88 2.79 -9.41
N SER A 33 6.06 3.81 -9.21
CA SER A 33 5.06 4.29 -10.18
C SER A 33 5.66 4.93 -11.43
N GLY A 34 6.98 5.18 -11.46
CA GLY A 34 7.65 5.72 -12.64
C GLY A 34 7.11 7.10 -13.03
N GLY A 35 6.68 7.90 -12.04
CA GLY A 35 6.08 9.22 -12.25
C GLY A 35 4.59 9.20 -12.67
N ILE A 36 3.96 8.03 -12.81
CA ILE A 36 2.53 7.93 -13.13
C ILE A 36 1.72 8.07 -11.84
N GLU A 37 1.21 9.27 -11.57
CA GLU A 37 0.51 9.59 -10.32
C GLU A 37 -0.67 8.65 -10.01
N SER A 38 -1.43 8.27 -11.06
CA SER A 38 -2.59 7.38 -10.91
C SER A 38 -2.24 5.97 -10.43
N LEU A 39 -0.96 5.57 -10.49
CA LEU A 39 -0.50 4.26 -10.01
C LEU A 39 -0.01 4.30 -8.56
N ILE A 40 0.33 5.46 -8.01
CA ILE A 40 0.92 5.59 -6.66
C ILE A 40 0.02 4.91 -5.64
N PHE A 41 -1.28 5.22 -5.69
CA PHE A 41 -2.25 4.67 -4.75
C PHE A 41 -2.32 3.14 -4.81
N VAL A 42 -2.42 2.55 -6.01
CA VAL A 42 -2.55 1.09 -6.14
C VAL A 42 -1.26 0.36 -5.72
N LYS A 43 -0.10 0.99 -5.91
CA LYS A 43 1.19 0.47 -5.47
C LYS A 43 1.34 0.55 -3.96
N TYR A 44 0.95 1.68 -3.36
CA TYR A 44 0.92 1.83 -1.90
C TYR A 44 0.03 0.77 -1.25
N LEU A 45 -1.18 0.55 -1.77
CA LEU A 45 -2.08 -0.49 -1.27
C LEU A 45 -1.43 -1.88 -1.29
N HIS A 46 -0.72 -2.22 -2.37
CA HIS A 46 0.00 -3.50 -2.46
C HIS A 46 1.14 -3.60 -1.45
N LEU A 47 2.01 -2.59 -1.37
CA LEU A 47 3.16 -2.59 -0.47
C LEU A 47 2.72 -2.70 1.00
N ARG A 48 1.73 -1.91 1.40
CA ARG A 48 1.22 -1.95 2.77
C ARG A 48 0.49 -3.27 3.06
N ALA A 49 -0.28 -3.80 2.11
CA ALA A 49 -0.94 -5.09 2.28
C ALA A 49 0.07 -6.25 2.40
N GLU A 50 1.17 -6.21 1.66
CA GLU A 50 2.28 -7.17 1.78
C GLU A 50 3.01 -7.05 3.13
N SER A 51 3.20 -5.82 3.63
CA SER A 51 3.77 -5.58 4.97
C SER A 51 2.89 -6.19 6.08
N ILE A 52 1.58 -5.99 6.00
CA ILE A 52 0.61 -6.58 6.95
C ILE A 52 0.63 -8.11 6.86
N ALA A 53 0.67 -8.68 5.65
CA ALA A 53 0.64 -10.13 5.45
C ALA A 53 1.91 -10.86 5.94
N LYS A 54 3.03 -10.12 6.09
CA LYS A 54 4.30 -10.63 6.60
C LYS A 54 4.43 -10.58 8.12
N THR A 55 3.49 -9.90 8.79
CA THR A 55 3.43 -9.79 10.25
C THR A 55 2.68 -10.99 10.81
#